data_AF-A0A7C5UUF4-F1
#
_entry.id   AF-A0A7C5UUF4-F1
#
_cell.length_a   1.000
_cell.length_b   1.000
_cell.length_c   1.000
_cell.angle_alpha   90.00
_cell.angle_beta   90.00
_cell.angle_gamma   90.00
#
_symmetry.space_group_name_H-M   'P 1'
#
loop_
_entity.id
_entity.type
_entity.pdbx_description
1 polymer ?
#
loop_
_entity_poly.entity_id
_entity_poly.type
_entity_poly.pdbx_seq_one_letter_code
_entity_poly.pdbx_strand_id
1 'polypeptide(L)'
;MIKMKKHLILALIAAGVLITSGVVVGGFFIAKNKILKRHSTNTSKGEQEKVEEQNGPSLPDFSKVFEGDLAICRLFPQGKIEEIAGKKFVNVKQGSYQSTQYTQYYCEYRFEELPYEIEHGNPPVAPKNISITFVRGDISSLKDAYKLSEDVVRQDSSIPIPHQLVYNKDGKFLRLELFLADNLEVIVNTWWSTLTQEEAEKFVKDFSVYLKGFAEEKINETGNKTSSGGESNKEDEGAPLPQDEDIIKRFFEFINNGDADKAALMMKVNNDSELQAWAVQFNGFNHVQVLEIKKASVEEWTDSRHIYKVKIDVIMKPESGDEEIPYFGYENGENVRWLTLEKVGDIWKISEISNSP
;
A
#
# COMPACT_ATOMS: atom_id res chain seq x y z
N MET A 1 19.29 -23.47 -64.36
CA MET A 1 20.08 -23.76 -63.14
C MET A 1 20.90 -22.53 -62.78
N ILE A 2 20.37 -21.70 -61.87
CA ILE A 2 20.98 -20.44 -61.45
C ILE A 2 21.19 -20.55 -59.93
N LYS A 3 22.45 -20.51 -59.47
CA LYS A 3 22.81 -20.52 -58.05
C LYS A 3 22.88 -19.08 -57.54
N MET A 4 22.00 -18.71 -56.61
CA MET A 4 22.11 -17.47 -55.83
C MET A 4 22.97 -17.67 -54.58
N LYS A 5 23.84 -16.69 -54.31
CA LYS A 5 24.70 -16.57 -53.13
C LYS A 5 23.94 -15.92 -51.97
N LYS A 6 24.21 -16.41 -50.75
CA LYS A 6 23.84 -15.82 -49.46
C LYS A 6 24.74 -14.61 -49.15
N HIS A 7 24.18 -13.56 -48.54
CA HIS A 7 24.94 -12.54 -47.81
C HIS A 7 24.55 -12.58 -46.33
N LEU A 8 25.58 -12.67 -45.49
CA LEU A 8 25.60 -12.44 -44.05
C LEU A 8 26.57 -11.26 -43.86
N ILE A 9 26.15 -10.19 -43.18
CA ILE A 9 27.02 -9.07 -42.80
C ILE A 9 27.08 -9.02 -41.28
N LEU A 10 28.29 -9.25 -40.75
CA LEU A 10 28.73 -8.96 -39.39
C LEU A 10 29.64 -7.73 -39.50
N ALA A 11 29.51 -6.76 -38.58
CA ALA A 11 30.49 -5.68 -38.44
C ALA A 11 30.84 -5.45 -36.97
N LEU A 12 32.09 -5.77 -36.64
CA LEU A 12 32.88 -5.36 -35.48
C LEU A 12 33.56 -4.03 -35.82
N ILE A 13 33.62 -3.09 -34.88
CA ILE A 13 34.72 -2.11 -34.81
C ILE A 13 35.14 -1.96 -33.35
N ALA A 14 36.44 -2.18 -33.12
CA ALA A 14 37.17 -1.87 -31.91
C ALA A 14 38.34 -0.91 -32.24
N ALA A 15 38.77 -0.20 -31.19
CA ALA A 15 40.14 0.28 -30.93
C ALA A 15 40.59 1.71 -31.33
N GLY A 16 41.19 2.37 -30.33
CA GLY A 16 42.36 3.27 -30.43
C GLY A 16 42.18 4.62 -29.71
N VAL A 17 43.14 5.23 -28.99
CA VAL A 17 44.57 5.00 -28.68
C VAL A 17 44.95 6.01 -27.54
N LEU A 18 45.91 5.63 -26.66
CA LEU A 18 46.61 6.48 -25.67
C LEU A 18 47.47 7.60 -26.30
N ILE A 19 47.84 8.66 -25.55
CA ILE A 19 49.24 9.08 -25.20
C ILE A 19 49.37 10.54 -24.65
N THR A 20 49.97 10.62 -23.46
CA THR A 20 50.92 11.62 -22.84
C THR A 20 50.58 13.08 -22.46
N SER A 21 50.80 13.33 -21.15
CA SER A 21 51.76 14.28 -20.53
C SER A 21 51.70 15.79 -20.78
N GLY A 22 51.55 16.55 -19.67
CA GLY A 22 51.94 17.96 -19.55
C GLY A 22 51.82 18.46 -18.11
N VAL A 23 52.88 19.12 -17.60
CA VAL A 23 53.23 19.36 -16.19
C VAL A 23 52.98 20.83 -15.78
N VAL A 24 52.41 21.00 -14.57
CA VAL A 24 52.60 22.02 -13.50
C VAL A 24 52.44 23.53 -13.78
N VAL A 25 51.70 24.19 -12.85
CA VAL A 25 51.96 25.44 -12.06
C VAL A 25 50.56 25.97 -11.68
N GLY A 26 50.08 25.90 -10.43
CA GLY A 26 50.45 26.76 -9.31
C GLY A 26 49.30 27.73 -9.00
N GLY A 27 48.75 27.73 -7.78
CA GLY A 27 47.75 28.73 -7.37
C GLY A 27 46.85 28.33 -6.21
N PHE A 28 47.15 28.89 -5.04
CA PHE A 28 46.37 28.85 -3.79
C PHE A 28 44.88 29.17 -3.98
N PHE A 29 43.99 28.47 -3.26
CA PHE A 29 43.00 29.11 -2.39
C PHE A 29 42.59 28.17 -1.24
N ILE A 30 43.04 28.54 -0.05
CA ILE A 30 42.55 28.02 1.24
C ILE A 30 41.16 28.61 1.45
N ALA A 31 40.09 27.83 1.22
CA ALA A 31 38.76 28.18 1.69
C ALA A 31 38.65 27.78 3.17
N LYS A 32 38.75 28.78 4.05
CA LYS A 32 38.49 28.65 5.48
C LYS A 32 37.05 28.21 5.71
N ASN A 33 36.88 27.04 6.31
CA ASN A 33 35.63 26.63 6.95
C ASN A 33 35.34 27.60 8.11
N LYS A 34 34.48 28.59 7.85
CA LYS A 34 33.98 29.50 8.88
C LYS A 34 32.79 28.82 9.55
N ILE A 35 33.06 28.18 10.67
CA ILE A 35 32.08 27.71 11.65
C ILE A 35 31.18 28.90 12.00
N LEU A 36 29.95 28.88 11.52
CA LEU A 36 28.92 29.84 11.89
C LEU A 36 28.33 29.38 13.23
N LYS A 37 28.95 29.78 14.35
CA LYS A 37 28.28 29.78 15.65
C LYS A 37 27.18 30.85 15.59
N ARG A 38 25.95 30.44 15.30
CA ARG A 38 24.78 31.25 15.66
C ARG A 38 24.56 31.09 17.16
N HIS A 39 24.83 32.16 17.89
CA HIS A 39 24.23 32.36 19.20
C HIS A 39 22.71 32.49 19.00
N SER A 40 21.97 31.43 19.32
CA SER A 40 20.55 31.54 19.64
C SER A 40 20.46 31.88 21.12
N THR A 41 20.42 33.17 21.42
CA THR A 41 19.99 33.68 22.72
C THR A 41 18.55 34.12 22.58
N ASN A 42 17.62 33.27 23.05
CA ASN A 42 16.38 33.65 23.72
C ASN A 42 15.64 32.36 24.12
N THR A 43 16.15 31.71 25.16
CA THR A 43 15.40 30.71 25.92
C THR A 43 14.38 31.46 26.78
N SER A 44 13.23 31.76 26.18
CA SER A 44 12.01 31.99 26.92
C SER A 44 11.67 30.68 27.61
N LYS A 45 11.89 30.60 28.93
CA LYS A 45 11.30 29.56 29.79
C LYS A 45 9.78 29.71 29.70
N GLY A 46 9.17 29.06 28.71
CA GLY A 46 7.75 28.71 28.80
C GLY A 46 7.63 27.63 29.85
N GLU A 47 6.86 27.91 30.90
CA GLU A 47 6.30 26.87 31.77
C GLU A 47 5.69 25.80 30.86
N GLN A 48 6.26 24.60 30.86
CA GLN A 48 5.56 23.41 30.42
C GLN A 48 4.45 23.20 31.45
N GLU A 49 3.28 23.74 31.14
CA GLU A 49 2.03 23.42 31.79
C GLU A 49 1.89 21.90 31.75
N LYS A 50 1.98 21.29 32.94
CA LYS A 50 1.86 19.86 33.14
C LYS A 50 0.40 19.53 32.83
N VAL A 51 0.12 19.18 31.58
CA VAL A 51 -1.23 18.79 31.14
C VAL A 51 -1.64 17.60 32.01
N GLU A 52 -2.57 17.86 32.94
CA GLU A 52 -3.22 16.83 33.72
C GLU A 52 -3.92 15.90 32.74
N GLU A 53 -3.50 14.63 32.74
CA GLU A 53 -4.04 13.56 31.92
C GLU A 53 -5.48 13.29 32.40
N GLN A 54 -6.42 14.10 31.90
CA GLN A 54 -7.84 13.88 32.14
C GLN A 54 -8.21 12.54 31.52
N ASN A 55 -8.81 11.66 32.32
CA ASN A 55 -9.41 10.38 31.90
C ASN A 55 -10.55 10.64 30.91
N GLY A 56 -10.20 10.96 29.67
CA GLY A 56 -11.13 11.07 28.56
C GLY A 56 -11.76 9.72 28.24
N PRO A 57 -12.90 9.72 27.53
CA PRO A 57 -13.50 8.47 27.05
C PRO A 57 -12.45 7.66 26.28
N SER A 58 -12.29 6.39 26.64
CA SER A 58 -11.37 5.48 25.96
C SER A 58 -11.71 5.46 24.47
N LEU A 59 -10.73 5.74 23.63
CA LEU A 59 -10.93 5.68 22.18
C LEU A 59 -11.34 4.27 21.76
N PRO A 60 -12.13 4.14 20.69
CA PRO A 60 -12.36 2.88 20.02
C PRO A 60 -11.01 2.18 19.75
N ASP A 61 -10.95 0.86 19.92
CA ASP A 61 -9.77 0.10 19.54
C ASP A 61 -9.70 0.00 18.01
N PHE A 62 -9.28 1.09 17.38
CA PHE A 62 -9.20 1.22 15.93
C PHE A 62 -8.28 0.17 15.30
N SER A 63 -7.31 -0.36 16.06
CA SER A 63 -6.42 -1.41 15.56
C SER A 63 -7.22 -2.62 15.06
N LYS A 64 -8.21 -3.06 15.83
CA LYS A 64 -9.12 -4.17 15.47
C LYS A 64 -10.01 -3.87 14.28
N VAL A 65 -10.44 -2.62 14.13
CA VAL A 65 -11.30 -2.20 13.01
C VAL A 65 -10.55 -2.29 11.67
N PHE A 66 -9.24 -2.06 11.71
CA PHE A 66 -8.40 -1.95 10.52
C PHE A 66 -7.35 -3.07 10.41
N GLU A 67 -7.59 -4.21 11.05
CA GLU A 67 -6.80 -5.42 10.87
C GLU A 67 -7.04 -6.03 9.47
N GLY A 68 -5.96 -6.35 8.74
CA GLY A 68 -6.00 -6.99 7.41
C GLY A 68 -5.57 -6.11 6.24
N ASP A 69 -5.77 -6.60 5.01
CA ASP A 69 -5.49 -5.86 3.77
C ASP A 69 -6.51 -4.72 3.59
N LEU A 70 -6.07 -3.50 3.84
CA LEU A 70 -6.91 -2.31 3.81
C LEU A 70 -7.12 -1.81 2.37
N ALA A 71 -8.22 -2.24 1.76
CA ALA A 71 -8.75 -1.55 0.58
C ALA A 71 -9.45 -0.25 1.02
N ILE A 72 -8.69 0.81 1.31
CA ILE A 72 -9.21 2.09 1.82
C ILE A 72 -10.40 2.61 1.01
N CYS A 73 -10.33 2.55 -0.31
CA CYS A 73 -11.43 3.03 -1.16
C CYS A 73 -12.75 2.26 -0.96
N ARG A 74 -12.70 1.03 -0.42
CA ARG A 74 -13.89 0.26 -0.05
C ARG A 74 -14.44 0.67 1.31
N LEU A 75 -13.56 1.05 2.24
CA LEU A 75 -13.96 1.57 3.56
C LEU A 75 -14.65 2.92 3.44
N PHE A 76 -14.23 3.70 2.44
CA PHE A 76 -14.70 5.07 2.22
C PHE A 76 -15.27 5.21 0.81
N PRO A 77 -16.51 4.75 0.58
CA PRO A 77 -17.13 4.79 -0.74
C PRO A 77 -17.21 6.22 -1.25
N GLN A 78 -17.00 6.40 -2.56
CA GLN A 78 -16.98 7.70 -3.22
C GLN A 78 -18.16 8.59 -2.81
N GLY A 79 -19.38 8.08 -2.88
CA GLY A 79 -20.58 8.86 -2.57
C GLY A 79 -20.58 9.45 -1.16
N LYS A 80 -19.98 8.75 -0.19
CA LYS A 80 -19.86 9.26 1.18
C LYS A 80 -18.82 10.38 1.28
N ILE A 81 -17.71 10.25 0.58
CA ILE A 81 -16.69 11.32 0.55
C ILE A 81 -17.21 12.54 -0.23
N GLU A 82 -18.01 12.35 -1.29
CA GLU A 82 -18.67 13.45 -2.01
C GLU A 82 -19.67 14.20 -1.12
N GLU A 83 -20.45 13.46 -0.32
CA GLU A 83 -21.37 14.02 0.68
C GLU A 83 -20.62 14.90 1.70
N ILE A 84 -19.52 14.40 2.25
CA ILE A 84 -18.70 15.13 3.24
C ILE A 84 -18.01 16.34 2.60
N ALA A 85 -17.46 16.19 1.38
CA ALA A 85 -16.76 17.25 0.66
C ALA A 85 -17.69 18.29 0.03
N GLY A 86 -18.97 17.98 -0.15
CA GLY A 86 -19.92 18.81 -0.88
C GLY A 86 -19.59 18.96 -2.38
N LYS A 87 -18.78 18.06 -2.94
CA LYS A 87 -18.28 18.10 -4.32
C LYS A 87 -18.22 16.71 -4.92
N LYS A 88 -18.47 16.61 -6.22
CA LYS A 88 -18.37 15.35 -6.97
C LYS A 88 -16.93 15.06 -7.37
N PHE A 89 -16.57 13.79 -7.38
CA PHE A 89 -15.30 13.31 -7.92
C PHE A 89 -15.53 12.66 -9.27
N VAL A 90 -14.57 12.84 -10.17
CA VAL A 90 -14.60 12.24 -11.50
C VAL A 90 -13.96 10.85 -11.48
N ASN A 91 -13.01 10.63 -10.57
CA ASN A 91 -12.27 9.38 -10.48
C ASN A 91 -11.84 9.10 -9.04
N VAL A 92 -11.84 7.81 -8.68
CA VAL A 92 -11.28 7.30 -7.44
C VAL A 92 -10.17 6.31 -7.77
N LYS A 93 -8.98 6.53 -7.21
CA LYS A 93 -7.81 5.68 -7.43
C LYS A 93 -7.32 5.12 -6.11
N GLN A 94 -7.22 3.80 -6.03
CA GLN A 94 -6.55 3.11 -4.93
C GLN A 94 -5.07 2.91 -5.24
N GLY A 95 -4.23 2.93 -4.20
CA GLY A 95 -2.88 2.42 -4.29
C GLY A 95 -2.29 2.09 -2.93
N SER A 96 -1.05 1.62 -2.96
CA SER A 96 -0.28 1.32 -1.76
C SER A 96 1.19 1.64 -2.01
N TYR A 97 1.91 1.93 -0.93
CA TYR A 97 3.35 2.11 -0.92
C TYR A 97 3.91 1.40 0.31
N GLN A 98 4.90 0.55 0.12
CA GLN A 98 5.52 -0.18 1.22
C GLN A 98 6.99 0.21 1.33
N SER A 99 7.43 0.54 2.53
CA SER A 99 8.82 0.78 2.89
C SER A 99 9.27 -0.23 3.95
N THR A 100 10.55 -0.19 4.34
CA THR A 100 11.05 -1.01 5.45
C THR A 100 10.47 -0.62 6.81
N GLN A 101 9.93 0.59 6.95
CA GLN A 101 9.47 1.14 8.23
C GLN A 101 7.95 1.17 8.37
N TYR A 102 7.24 1.30 7.25
CA TYR A 102 5.79 1.46 7.24
C TYR A 102 5.17 1.02 5.91
N THR A 103 3.89 0.67 5.99
CA THR A 103 3.02 0.44 4.83
C THR A 103 1.99 1.56 4.76
N GLN A 104 1.87 2.16 3.59
CA GLN A 104 0.83 3.12 3.25
C GLN A 104 -0.18 2.46 2.33
N TYR A 105 -1.44 2.57 2.69
CA TYR A 105 -2.56 2.36 1.77
C TYR A 105 -3.14 3.73 1.49
N TYR A 106 -3.58 4.02 0.27
CA TYR A 106 -4.23 5.31 -0.02
C TYR A 106 -5.41 5.20 -0.97
N CYS A 107 -6.31 6.17 -0.86
CA CYS A 107 -7.38 6.42 -1.80
C CYS A 107 -7.37 7.89 -2.24
N GLU A 108 -7.20 8.13 -3.53
CA GLU A 108 -7.24 9.47 -4.14
C GLU A 108 -8.62 9.72 -4.77
N TYR A 109 -9.25 10.83 -4.39
CA TYR A 109 -10.52 11.31 -4.95
C TYR A 109 -10.26 12.55 -5.79
N ARG A 110 -10.46 12.45 -7.10
CA ARG A 110 -10.05 13.48 -8.07
C ARG A 110 -11.22 14.34 -8.52
N PHE A 111 -11.04 15.65 -8.53
CA PHE A 111 -12.05 16.60 -9.03
C PHE A 111 -12.00 16.80 -10.54
N GLU A 112 -10.89 16.42 -11.17
CA GLU A 112 -10.62 16.65 -12.58
C GLU A 112 -10.04 15.35 -13.17
N GLU A 113 -10.37 15.05 -14.43
CA GLU A 113 -9.63 14.03 -15.18
C GLU A 113 -8.19 14.51 -15.35
N LEU A 114 -7.24 13.58 -15.27
CA LEU A 114 -5.87 13.95 -15.59
C LEU A 114 -5.80 14.34 -17.07
N PRO A 115 -5.25 15.51 -17.41
CA PRO A 115 -4.97 15.85 -18.79
C PRO A 115 -3.81 14.96 -19.23
N TYR A 116 -4.08 13.75 -19.69
CA TYR A 116 -3.06 12.94 -20.33
C TYR A 116 -3.04 13.29 -21.81
N GLU A 117 -2.20 14.25 -22.16
CA GLU A 117 -1.00 13.96 -22.94
C GLU A 117 0.14 14.77 -22.31
N ILE A 118 1.21 14.09 -21.89
CA ILE A 118 2.45 14.77 -21.50
C ILE A 118 3.07 15.26 -22.81
N GLU A 119 2.57 16.38 -23.35
CA GLU A 119 3.31 17.09 -24.39
C GLU A 119 4.66 17.49 -23.79
N HIS A 120 5.73 16.93 -24.35
CA HIS A 120 7.10 17.11 -23.91
C HIS A 120 7.43 18.60 -23.71
N GLY A 121 7.50 19.07 -22.46
CA GLY A 121 8.01 20.42 -22.17
C GLY A 121 7.57 21.05 -20.86
N ASN A 122 6.36 20.75 -20.36
CA ASN A 122 5.87 21.31 -19.10
C ASN A 122 5.77 20.23 -18.01
N PRO A 123 6.20 20.51 -16.77
CA PRO A 123 5.98 19.59 -15.67
C PRO A 123 4.46 19.37 -15.49
N PRO A 124 4.01 18.13 -15.28
CA PRO A 124 2.60 17.83 -15.13
C PRO A 124 2.02 18.64 -13.97
N VAL A 125 0.92 19.33 -14.22
CA VAL A 125 0.13 19.96 -13.15
C VAL A 125 -0.38 18.84 -12.26
N ALA A 126 -0.06 18.90 -10.96
CA ALA A 126 -0.53 17.89 -10.02
C ALA A 126 -2.07 17.83 -10.05
N PRO A 127 -2.66 16.61 -10.14
CA PRO A 127 -4.11 16.47 -10.18
C PRO A 127 -4.73 17.10 -8.93
N LYS A 128 -5.86 17.77 -9.12
CA LYS A 128 -6.58 18.28 -7.96
C LYS A 128 -7.33 17.16 -7.26
N ASN A 129 -6.90 16.80 -6.06
CA ASN A 129 -7.44 15.65 -5.35
C ASN A 129 -7.53 15.87 -3.84
N ILE A 130 -8.32 15.00 -3.20
CA ILE A 130 -8.21 14.68 -1.79
C ILE A 130 -7.57 13.30 -1.71
N SER A 131 -6.61 13.11 -0.81
CA SER A 131 -6.03 11.79 -0.54
C SER A 131 -6.27 11.40 0.91
N ILE A 132 -6.77 10.18 1.11
CA ILE A 132 -6.91 9.56 2.43
C ILE A 132 -5.92 8.39 2.47
N THR A 133 -4.96 8.47 3.38
CA THR A 133 -3.85 7.51 3.50
C THR A 133 -3.84 6.89 4.88
N PHE A 134 -3.78 5.56 4.97
CA PHE A 134 -3.52 4.86 6.23
C PHE A 134 -2.07 4.47 6.26
N VAL A 135 -1.37 4.84 7.32
CA VAL A 135 0.03 4.51 7.56
C VAL A 135 0.10 3.55 8.74
N ARG A 136 0.65 2.36 8.50
CA ARG A 136 0.87 1.34 9.53
C ARG A 136 2.36 1.06 9.69
N GLY A 137 2.87 1.06 10.91
CA GLY A 137 4.28 0.76 11.20
C GLY A 137 4.88 1.66 12.28
N ASP A 138 6.19 1.88 12.24
CA ASP A 138 6.87 2.78 13.17
C ASP A 138 6.68 4.25 12.75
N ILE A 139 5.56 4.83 13.21
CA ILE A 139 5.19 6.22 12.92
C ILE A 139 5.96 7.25 13.75
N SER A 140 6.79 6.82 14.72
CA SER A 140 7.56 7.75 15.55
C SER A 140 8.57 8.55 14.69
N SER A 141 9.16 7.89 13.70
CA SER A 141 10.09 8.48 12.75
C SER A 141 9.45 9.56 11.86
N LEU A 142 8.17 9.39 11.49
CA LEU A 142 7.40 10.38 10.72
C LEU A 142 7.17 11.66 11.53
N LYS A 143 6.84 11.52 12.82
CA LYS A 143 6.68 12.67 13.73
C LYS A 143 7.96 13.50 13.83
N ASP A 144 9.12 12.86 13.79
CA ASP A 144 10.41 13.57 13.81
C ASP A 144 10.72 14.27 12.48
N ALA A 145 10.34 13.68 11.34
CA ALA A 145 10.46 14.33 10.04
C ALA A 145 9.67 15.65 9.99
N TYR A 146 8.50 15.70 10.62
CA TYR A 146 7.71 16.93 10.69
C TYR A 146 8.34 18.03 11.56
N LYS A 147 9.12 17.67 12.58
CA LYS A 147 9.88 18.66 13.37
C LYS A 147 10.96 19.38 12.54
N LEU A 148 11.38 18.80 11.42
CA LEU A 148 12.31 19.42 10.49
C LEU A 148 11.62 20.36 9.50
N SER A 149 10.30 20.28 9.37
CA SER A 149 9.51 21.19 8.54
C SER A 149 9.26 22.52 9.27
N GLU A 150 9.10 23.60 8.50
CA GLU A 150 8.61 24.89 9.03
C GLU A 150 7.07 24.90 9.19
N ASP A 151 6.43 23.72 9.20
CA ASP A 151 4.99 23.60 9.31
C ASP A 151 4.50 23.99 10.72
N VAL A 152 3.36 24.67 10.76
CA VAL A 152 2.68 25.05 12.00
C VAL A 152 1.64 23.97 12.33
N VAL A 153 1.82 23.32 13.47
CA VAL A 153 0.88 22.31 13.98
C VAL A 153 -0.11 22.95 14.93
N ARG A 154 -1.40 22.64 14.75
CA ARG A 154 -2.49 23.06 15.63
C ARG A 154 -3.34 21.88 16.08
N GLN A 155 -4.09 22.10 17.15
CA GLN A 155 -5.10 21.18 17.69
C GLN A 155 -6.47 21.84 17.58
N ASP A 156 -7.52 21.04 17.43
CA ASP A 156 -8.90 21.50 17.43
C ASP A 156 -9.77 20.56 18.28
N SER A 157 -10.28 21.09 19.40
CA SER A 157 -11.08 20.33 20.34
C SER A 157 -12.41 19.77 19.77
N SER A 158 -12.83 20.20 18.58
CA SER A 158 -14.01 19.66 17.90
C SER A 158 -13.77 18.31 17.22
N ILE A 159 -12.51 17.91 17.00
CA ILE A 159 -12.17 16.64 16.36
C ILE A 159 -12.13 15.54 17.44
N PRO A 160 -12.95 14.49 17.34
CA PRO A 160 -13.17 13.53 18.43
C PRO A 160 -12.12 12.41 18.51
N ILE A 161 -10.99 12.58 17.83
CA ILE A 161 -9.88 11.63 17.70
C ILE A 161 -8.58 12.42 17.95
N PRO A 162 -7.55 11.86 18.61
CA PRO A 162 -6.24 12.49 18.70
C PRO A 162 -5.71 12.82 17.32
N HIS A 163 -5.29 14.05 17.11
CA HIS A 163 -5.01 14.54 15.76
C HIS A 163 -3.95 15.64 15.75
N GLN A 164 -3.57 16.07 14.54
CA GLN A 164 -2.82 17.29 14.26
C GLN A 164 -3.38 17.93 13.00
N LEU A 165 -3.67 19.24 13.07
CA LEU A 165 -3.92 20.06 11.89
C LEU A 165 -2.60 20.70 11.47
N VAL A 166 -2.17 20.44 10.24
CA VAL A 166 -0.87 20.91 9.75
C VAL A 166 -1.06 22.03 8.74
N TYR A 167 -0.39 23.14 8.99
CA TYR A 167 -0.39 24.34 8.16
C TYR A 167 1.02 24.65 7.68
N ASN A 168 1.18 25.27 6.51
CA ASN A 168 2.48 25.82 6.15
C ASN A 168 2.75 27.14 6.92
N LYS A 169 3.96 27.69 6.77
CA LYS A 169 4.35 28.97 7.37
C LYS A 169 3.48 30.17 6.98
N ASP A 170 2.79 30.11 5.84
CA ASP A 170 1.89 31.16 5.37
C ASP A 170 0.46 31.01 5.94
N GLY A 171 0.23 29.99 6.77
CA GLY A 171 -1.07 29.71 7.39
C GLY A 171 -2.06 28.98 6.50
N LYS A 172 -1.64 28.47 5.33
CA LYS A 172 -2.46 27.61 4.47
C LYS A 172 -2.57 26.23 5.11
N PHE A 173 -3.78 25.69 5.17
CA PHE A 173 -4.02 24.32 5.62
C PHE A 173 -3.49 23.30 4.62
N LEU A 174 -2.82 22.25 5.11
CA LEU A 174 -2.17 21.24 4.28
C LEU A 174 -2.86 19.89 4.41
N ARG A 175 -3.01 19.41 5.65
CA ARG A 175 -3.47 18.06 5.96
C ARG A 175 -3.94 17.94 7.40
N LEU A 176 -4.79 16.94 7.63
CA LEU A 176 -5.14 16.41 8.95
C LEU A 176 -4.40 15.08 9.15
N GLU A 177 -3.81 14.89 10.32
CA GLU A 177 -3.23 13.64 10.78
C GLU A 177 -4.06 13.14 11.97
N LEU A 178 -4.54 11.89 11.92
CA LEU A 178 -5.35 11.25 12.97
C LEU A 178 -4.57 10.06 13.53
N PHE A 179 -4.30 10.07 14.83
CA PHE A 179 -3.57 8.98 15.51
C PHE A 179 -4.58 7.99 16.09
N LEU A 180 -4.74 6.85 15.40
CA LEU A 180 -5.73 5.84 15.76
C LEU A 180 -5.18 4.82 16.75
N ALA A 181 -3.89 4.52 16.66
CA ALA A 181 -3.14 3.69 17.59
C ALA A 181 -1.64 4.08 17.55
N ASP A 182 -0.82 3.47 18.40
CA ASP A 182 0.63 3.73 18.46
C ASP A 182 1.36 3.46 17.13
N ASN A 183 0.79 2.58 16.30
CA ASN A 183 1.34 2.15 15.01
C ASN A 183 0.39 2.36 13.82
N LEU A 184 -0.68 3.15 14.01
CA LEU A 184 -1.70 3.38 12.98
C LEU A 184 -2.12 4.85 12.94
N GLU A 185 -1.93 5.45 11.78
CA GLU A 185 -2.25 6.84 11.49
C GLU A 185 -3.11 6.95 10.23
N VAL A 186 -4.03 7.91 10.21
CA VAL A 186 -4.76 8.32 8.99
C VAL A 186 -4.37 9.75 8.63
N ILE A 187 -3.89 9.93 7.42
CA ILE A 187 -3.51 11.23 6.86
C ILE A 187 -4.52 11.61 5.79
N VAL A 188 -5.16 12.76 5.97
CA VAL A 188 -6.08 13.36 5.01
C VAL A 188 -5.42 14.57 4.39
N ASN A 189 -4.93 14.44 3.16
CA ASN A 189 -4.24 15.49 2.44
C ASN A 189 -5.21 16.25 1.53
N THR A 190 -5.26 17.57 1.69
CA THR A 190 -6.09 18.47 0.89
C THR A 190 -5.26 19.56 0.20
N TRP A 191 -3.93 19.55 0.29
CA TRP A 191 -3.06 20.61 -0.27
C TRP A 191 -3.35 20.83 -1.76
N TRP A 192 -3.53 19.73 -2.49
CA TRP A 192 -3.77 19.72 -3.93
C TRP A 192 -5.27 19.76 -4.28
N SER A 193 -6.17 19.92 -3.31
CA SER A 193 -7.61 19.87 -3.57
C SER A 193 -8.14 21.14 -4.24
N THR A 194 -9.37 21.07 -4.78
CA THR A 194 -10.15 22.26 -5.18
C THR A 194 -10.85 22.93 -4.00
N LEU A 195 -10.64 22.44 -2.77
CA LEU A 195 -11.29 22.98 -1.59
C LEU A 195 -10.65 24.32 -1.22
N THR A 196 -11.47 25.30 -0.84
CA THR A 196 -10.98 26.46 -0.09
C THR A 196 -10.43 26.02 1.26
N GLN A 197 -9.69 26.89 1.95
CA GLN A 197 -9.17 26.56 3.29
C GLN A 197 -10.30 26.21 4.26
N GLU A 198 -11.39 26.99 4.26
CA GLU A 198 -12.56 26.76 5.11
C GLU A 198 -13.27 25.44 4.73
N GLU A 199 -13.41 25.14 3.44
CA GLU A 199 -13.97 23.88 2.96
C GLU A 199 -13.10 22.68 3.37
N ALA A 200 -11.77 22.80 3.29
CA ALA A 200 -10.84 21.75 3.66
C ALA A 200 -10.87 21.49 5.17
N GLU A 201 -10.84 22.54 5.99
CA GLU A 201 -10.96 22.41 7.45
C GLU A 201 -12.30 21.80 7.86
N LYS A 202 -13.40 22.20 7.21
CA LYS A 202 -14.70 21.58 7.43
C LYS A 202 -14.71 20.10 7.02
N PHE A 203 -14.17 19.78 5.83
CA PHE A 203 -14.10 18.42 5.33
C PHE A 203 -13.37 17.49 6.30
N VAL A 204 -12.20 17.89 6.80
CA VAL A 204 -11.41 17.03 7.68
C VAL A 204 -12.07 16.82 9.05
N LYS A 205 -12.80 17.83 9.56
CA LYS A 205 -13.62 17.70 10.78
C LYS A 205 -14.77 16.72 10.59
N ASP A 206 -15.56 16.91 9.54
CA ASP A 206 -16.69 16.03 9.25
C ASP A 206 -16.23 14.59 8.95
N PHE A 207 -15.11 14.43 8.25
CA PHE A 207 -14.48 13.14 8.02
C PHE A 207 -14.06 12.46 9.33
N SER A 208 -13.47 13.20 10.28
CA SER A 208 -13.06 12.63 11.58
C SER A 208 -14.25 12.13 12.41
N VAL A 209 -15.37 12.85 12.38
CA VAL A 209 -16.63 12.43 13.03
C VAL A 209 -17.17 11.16 12.36
N TYR A 210 -17.17 11.14 11.03
CA TYR A 210 -17.57 9.95 10.27
C TYR A 210 -16.67 8.74 10.56
N LEU A 211 -15.35 8.90 10.58
CA LEU A 211 -14.39 7.83 10.86
C LEU A 211 -14.60 7.23 12.25
N LYS A 212 -14.84 8.08 13.26
CA LYS A 212 -15.16 7.62 14.61
C LYS A 212 -16.45 6.79 14.63
N GLY A 213 -17.53 7.30 14.05
CA GLY A 213 -18.81 6.60 13.99
C GLY A 213 -18.71 5.26 13.25
N PHE A 214 -17.97 5.23 12.14
CA PHE A 214 -17.68 4.01 11.39
C PHE A 214 -16.95 2.96 12.25
N ALA A 215 -15.93 3.38 13.01
CA ALA A 215 -15.19 2.47 13.88
C ALA A 215 -16.04 1.93 15.03
N GLU A 216 -16.84 2.78 15.66
CA GLU A 216 -17.77 2.38 16.72
C GLU A 216 -18.81 1.37 16.22
N GLU A 217 -19.38 1.60 15.03
CA GLU A 217 -20.30 0.67 14.37
C GLU A 217 -19.64 -0.70 14.14
N LYS A 218 -18.43 -0.74 13.59
CA LYS A 218 -17.69 -1.99 13.33
C LYS A 218 -17.36 -2.76 14.60
N ILE A 219 -17.03 -2.07 15.68
CA ILE A 219 -16.77 -2.70 16.98
C ILE A 219 -18.05 -3.31 17.55
N ASN A 220 -19.18 -2.60 17.44
CA ASN A 220 -20.47 -3.10 17.91
C ASN A 220 -20.98 -4.31 17.10
N GLU A 221 -20.78 -4.31 15.78
CA GLU A 221 -21.07 -5.46 14.91
C GLU A 221 -20.28 -6.70 15.34
N THR A 222 -19.00 -6.51 15.69
CA THR A 222 -18.12 -7.60 16.13
C THR A 222 -18.49 -8.11 17.52
N GLY A 223 -18.83 -7.21 18.45
CA GLY A 223 -19.20 -7.58 19.84
C GLY A 223 -20.55 -8.30 19.96
N ASN A 224 -21.53 -7.94 19.13
CA ASN A 224 -22.87 -8.55 19.18
C ASN A 224 -22.91 -9.98 18.60
N LYS A 225 -21.91 -10.39 17.81
CA LYS A 225 -21.81 -11.78 17.34
C LYS A 225 -21.42 -12.78 18.44
N THR A 226 -20.94 -12.31 19.59
CA THR A 226 -20.35 -13.18 20.62
C THR A 226 -21.29 -13.47 21.81
N SER A 227 -22.52 -12.93 21.85
CA SER A 227 -23.39 -12.99 23.04
C SER A 227 -24.74 -13.71 22.88
N SER A 228 -24.98 -14.46 21.80
CA SER A 228 -26.25 -15.21 21.63
C SER A 228 -26.01 -16.67 21.26
N GLY A 229 -26.23 -17.56 22.24
CA GLY A 229 -26.20 -19.03 22.12
C GLY A 229 -25.28 -19.64 23.20
N GLY A 230 -25.75 -20.22 24.30
CA GLY A 230 -26.80 -21.24 24.37
C GLY A 230 -26.12 -22.60 24.19
N GLU A 231 -25.84 -23.27 25.31
CA GLU A 231 -25.33 -24.65 25.42
C GLU A 231 -25.87 -25.58 24.33
N SER A 232 -25.03 -25.87 23.36
CA SER A 232 -25.19 -26.96 22.41
C SER A 232 -23.79 -27.33 21.95
N ASN A 233 -23.25 -28.41 22.50
CA ASN A 233 -22.02 -29.05 22.03
C ASN A 233 -22.06 -29.20 20.51
N LYS A 234 -21.34 -28.34 19.80
CA LYS A 234 -20.88 -28.49 18.42
C LYS A 234 -19.76 -27.49 18.20
N GLU A 235 -18.74 -27.96 17.53
CA GLU A 235 -17.45 -27.33 17.32
C GLU A 235 -17.55 -25.91 16.74
N ASP A 236 -16.59 -25.12 17.17
CA ASP A 236 -16.38 -23.69 17.05
C ASP A 236 -16.37 -23.21 15.58
N GLU A 237 -17.37 -22.43 15.17
CA GLU A 237 -17.36 -21.66 13.91
C GLU A 237 -17.28 -20.16 14.25
N GLY A 238 -16.05 -19.67 14.40
CA GLY A 238 -15.74 -18.24 14.49
C GLY A 238 -16.23 -17.48 13.25
N ALA A 239 -16.64 -16.22 13.46
CA ALA A 239 -17.16 -15.34 12.42
C ALA A 239 -16.25 -15.32 11.17
N PRO A 240 -16.82 -15.33 9.94
CA PRO A 240 -16.05 -15.61 8.74
C PRO A 240 -15.10 -14.44 8.42
N LEU A 241 -13.81 -14.69 8.66
CA LEU A 241 -12.70 -14.08 7.92
C LEU A 241 -12.97 -14.24 6.41
N PRO A 242 -12.40 -13.41 5.51
CA PRO A 242 -12.50 -13.63 4.07
C PRO A 242 -12.22 -15.11 3.80
N GLN A 243 -13.23 -15.84 3.33
CA GLN A 243 -13.16 -17.28 3.20
C GLN A 243 -11.95 -17.55 2.31
N ASP A 244 -11.01 -18.38 2.72
CA ASP A 244 -9.77 -18.72 1.98
C ASP A 244 -9.90 -18.79 0.45
N GLU A 245 -11.06 -19.21 -0.05
CA GLU A 245 -11.42 -19.15 -1.46
C GLU A 245 -11.28 -17.76 -2.10
N ASP A 246 -11.62 -16.68 -1.39
CA ASP A 246 -11.46 -15.30 -1.84
C ASP A 246 -9.99 -14.93 -1.97
N ILE A 247 -9.13 -15.41 -1.07
CA ILE A 247 -7.67 -15.24 -1.16
C ILE A 247 -7.16 -15.95 -2.42
N ILE A 248 -7.59 -17.18 -2.65
CA ILE A 248 -7.22 -17.98 -3.83
C ILE A 248 -7.73 -17.31 -5.11
N LYS A 249 -8.99 -16.90 -5.17
CA LYS A 249 -9.59 -16.20 -6.33
C LYS A 249 -8.81 -14.92 -6.61
N ARG A 250 -8.52 -14.13 -5.58
CA ARG A 250 -7.79 -12.86 -5.70
C ARG A 250 -6.36 -13.05 -6.20
N PHE A 251 -5.67 -14.10 -5.73
CA PHE A 251 -4.35 -14.46 -6.21
C PHE A 251 -4.35 -14.73 -7.73
N PHE A 252 -5.24 -15.59 -8.21
CA PHE A 252 -5.33 -15.88 -9.63
C PHE A 252 -5.88 -14.70 -10.46
N GLU A 253 -6.72 -13.83 -9.89
CA GLU A 253 -7.12 -12.57 -10.54
C GLU A 253 -5.92 -11.66 -10.82
N PHE A 254 -4.97 -11.53 -9.88
CA PHE A 254 -3.77 -10.74 -10.12
C PHE A 254 -2.92 -11.33 -11.25
N ILE A 255 -2.73 -12.65 -11.26
CA ILE A 255 -2.00 -13.31 -12.36
C ILE A 255 -2.69 -13.05 -13.70
N ASN A 256 -4.01 -13.24 -13.76
CA ASN A 256 -4.79 -13.06 -14.99
C ASN A 256 -4.77 -11.62 -15.51
N ASN A 257 -4.68 -10.64 -14.61
CA ASN A 257 -4.60 -9.22 -14.97
C ASN A 257 -3.17 -8.76 -15.33
N GLY A 258 -2.18 -9.66 -15.32
CA GLY A 258 -0.78 -9.33 -15.53
C GLY A 258 -0.12 -8.60 -14.35
N ASP A 259 -0.78 -8.54 -13.19
CA ASP A 259 -0.27 -7.97 -11.94
C ASP A 259 0.61 -8.99 -11.19
N ALA A 260 1.62 -9.55 -11.87
CA ALA A 260 2.45 -10.65 -11.34
C ALA A 260 3.14 -10.31 -10.01
N ASP A 261 3.61 -9.07 -9.84
CA ASP A 261 4.23 -8.60 -8.60
C ASP A 261 3.24 -8.63 -7.42
N LYS A 262 1.96 -8.30 -7.67
CA LYS A 262 0.92 -8.32 -6.62
C LYS A 262 0.57 -9.76 -6.23
N ALA A 263 0.51 -10.66 -7.21
CA ALA A 263 0.33 -12.09 -6.95
C ALA A 263 1.50 -12.65 -6.12
N ALA A 264 2.75 -12.27 -6.44
CA ALA A 264 3.93 -12.67 -5.68
C ALA A 264 3.89 -12.19 -4.22
N LEU A 265 3.37 -10.99 -3.94
CA LEU A 265 3.21 -10.49 -2.56
C LEU A 265 2.21 -11.30 -1.72
N MET A 266 1.29 -12.04 -2.35
CA MET A 266 0.38 -12.96 -1.68
C MET A 266 1.04 -14.29 -1.29
N MET A 267 2.26 -14.54 -1.78
CA MET A 267 3.06 -15.70 -1.40
C MET A 267 3.76 -15.47 -0.04
N LYS A 268 3.88 -16.53 0.74
CA LYS A 268 4.81 -16.58 1.88
C LYS A 268 6.20 -16.83 1.30
N VAL A 269 7.08 -15.83 1.42
CA VAL A 269 8.45 -15.87 0.90
C VAL A 269 9.44 -15.57 2.02
N ASN A 270 10.65 -16.13 1.93
CA ASN A 270 11.69 -15.96 2.93
C ASN A 270 12.65 -14.80 2.61
N ASN A 271 12.71 -14.37 1.36
CA ASN A 271 13.58 -13.29 0.89
C ASN A 271 13.11 -12.71 -0.46
N ASP A 272 13.72 -11.59 -0.86
CA ASP A 272 13.39 -10.89 -2.11
C ASP A 272 13.69 -11.71 -3.37
N SER A 273 14.67 -12.61 -3.32
CA SER A 273 14.99 -13.48 -4.47
C SER A 273 13.86 -14.47 -4.74
N GLU A 274 13.24 -15.02 -3.70
CA GLU A 274 12.08 -15.90 -3.81
C GLU A 274 10.85 -15.13 -4.31
N LEU A 275 10.63 -13.91 -3.82
CA LEU A 275 9.58 -13.02 -4.31
C LEU A 275 9.72 -12.75 -5.82
N GLN A 276 10.93 -12.41 -6.27
CA GLN A 276 11.22 -12.16 -7.68
C GLN A 276 11.01 -13.41 -8.53
N ALA A 277 11.44 -14.59 -8.06
CA ALA A 277 11.22 -15.85 -8.76
C ALA A 277 9.73 -16.12 -8.99
N TRP A 278 8.90 -15.91 -7.96
CA TRP A 278 7.44 -16.03 -8.09
C TRP A 278 6.85 -15.02 -9.08
N ALA A 279 7.27 -13.74 -9.02
CA ALA A 279 6.81 -12.73 -9.96
C ALA A 279 7.16 -13.09 -11.42
N VAL A 280 8.36 -13.60 -11.67
CA VAL A 280 8.77 -14.09 -13.01
C VAL A 280 7.87 -15.24 -13.47
N GLN A 281 7.65 -16.24 -12.61
CA GLN A 281 6.77 -17.37 -12.92
C GLN A 281 5.34 -16.92 -13.23
N PHE A 282 4.78 -16.03 -12.42
CA PHE A 282 3.42 -15.52 -12.61
C PHE A 282 3.27 -14.61 -13.82
N ASN A 283 4.34 -13.94 -14.26
CA ASN A 283 4.35 -13.19 -15.50
C ASN A 283 4.36 -14.10 -16.75
N GLY A 284 4.64 -15.40 -16.61
CA GLY A 284 4.60 -16.38 -17.69
C GLY A 284 3.17 -16.68 -18.22
N PHE A 285 2.14 -16.26 -17.49
CA PHE A 285 0.75 -16.49 -17.87
C PHE A 285 0.25 -15.43 -18.85
N ASN A 286 -0.45 -15.86 -19.90
CA ASN A 286 -1.24 -14.99 -20.76
C ASN A 286 -2.70 -14.93 -20.28
N HIS A 287 -3.21 -16.04 -19.76
CA HIS A 287 -4.53 -16.15 -19.14
C HIS A 287 -4.50 -17.18 -18.02
N VAL A 288 -5.23 -16.92 -16.94
CA VAL A 288 -5.57 -17.94 -15.94
C VAL A 288 -6.94 -17.67 -15.35
N GLN A 289 -7.75 -18.72 -15.22
CA GLN A 289 -9.08 -18.61 -14.62
C GLN A 289 -9.29 -19.74 -13.61
N VAL A 290 -9.77 -19.40 -12.41
CA VAL A 290 -10.21 -20.41 -11.44
C VAL A 290 -11.55 -20.99 -11.90
N LEU A 291 -11.59 -22.31 -12.10
CA LEU A 291 -12.79 -23.05 -12.46
C LEU A 291 -13.48 -23.63 -11.22
N GLU A 292 -12.69 -24.16 -10.27
CA GLU A 292 -13.21 -24.83 -9.08
C GLU A 292 -12.21 -24.72 -7.92
N ILE A 293 -12.70 -24.52 -6.70
CA ILE A 293 -11.93 -24.61 -5.46
C ILE A 293 -12.60 -25.68 -4.58
N LYS A 294 -11.81 -26.63 -4.08
CA LYS A 294 -12.26 -27.67 -3.15
C LYS A 294 -11.32 -27.71 -1.96
N LYS A 295 -11.87 -27.88 -0.76
CA LYS A 295 -11.09 -28.22 0.43
C LYS A 295 -10.37 -29.55 0.21
N ALA A 296 -9.11 -29.65 0.60
CA ALA A 296 -8.30 -30.87 0.50
C ALA A 296 -7.59 -31.13 1.83
N SER A 297 -7.36 -32.41 2.14
CA SER A 297 -6.66 -32.84 3.37
C SER A 297 -7.19 -32.16 4.63
N VAL A 298 -8.53 -32.12 4.79
CA VAL A 298 -9.20 -31.36 5.87
C VAL A 298 -8.80 -31.87 7.25
N GLU A 299 -8.44 -33.15 7.34
CA GLU A 299 -7.86 -33.79 8.51
C GLU A 299 -6.49 -33.23 8.93
N GLU A 300 -5.78 -32.54 8.04
CA GLU A 300 -4.49 -31.89 8.31
C GLU A 300 -4.64 -30.38 8.56
N TRP A 301 -5.86 -29.85 8.50
CA TRP A 301 -6.09 -28.42 8.72
C TRP A 301 -5.82 -28.05 10.18
N THR A 302 -5.22 -26.88 10.35
CA THR A 302 -5.02 -26.24 11.66
C THR A 302 -5.45 -24.79 11.57
N ASP A 303 -5.58 -24.11 12.71
CA ASP A 303 -5.92 -22.68 12.80
C ASP A 303 -4.98 -21.76 12.00
N SER A 304 -3.82 -22.26 11.58
CA SER A 304 -2.81 -21.52 10.83
C SER A 304 -2.44 -22.15 9.48
N ARG A 305 -3.08 -23.24 9.06
CA ARG A 305 -2.74 -23.95 7.82
C ARG A 305 -3.95 -24.65 7.21
N HIS A 306 -4.27 -24.33 5.96
CA HIS A 306 -5.34 -24.97 5.20
C HIS A 306 -4.84 -25.39 3.81
N ILE A 307 -5.39 -26.47 3.26
CA ILE A 307 -5.00 -27.00 1.95
C ILE A 307 -6.22 -27.05 1.03
N TYR A 308 -6.05 -26.59 -0.21
CA TYR A 308 -7.10 -26.52 -1.21
C TYR A 308 -6.66 -27.17 -2.51
N LYS A 309 -7.56 -27.94 -3.13
CA LYS A 309 -7.43 -28.40 -4.51
C LYS A 309 -8.12 -27.39 -5.42
N VAL A 310 -7.37 -26.79 -6.32
CA VAL A 310 -7.84 -25.76 -7.24
C VAL A 310 -7.74 -26.26 -8.66
N LYS A 311 -8.84 -26.19 -9.41
CA LYS A 311 -8.87 -26.43 -10.85
C LYS A 311 -8.85 -25.08 -11.56
N ILE A 312 -7.90 -24.91 -12.48
CA ILE A 312 -7.70 -23.66 -13.23
C ILE A 312 -7.66 -23.96 -14.73
N ASP A 313 -8.11 -23.01 -15.56
CA ASP A 313 -7.83 -22.99 -17.00
C ASP A 313 -6.69 -22.03 -17.28
N VAL A 314 -5.72 -22.43 -18.10
CA VAL A 314 -4.46 -21.71 -18.29
C VAL A 314 -4.14 -21.53 -19.76
N ILE A 315 -3.69 -20.34 -20.13
CA ILE A 315 -2.98 -20.10 -21.39
C ILE A 315 -1.65 -19.45 -21.03
N MET A 316 -0.55 -20.15 -21.32
CA MET A 316 0.80 -19.68 -21.10
C MET A 316 1.28 -18.81 -22.25
N LYS A 317 2.15 -17.86 -21.95
CA LYS A 317 2.84 -17.07 -22.98
C LYS A 317 3.79 -17.99 -23.76
N PRO A 318 3.87 -17.88 -25.10
CA PRO A 318 4.73 -18.74 -25.91
C PRO A 318 6.20 -18.74 -25.46
N GLU A 319 6.73 -17.57 -25.09
CA GLU A 319 8.11 -17.40 -24.62
C GLU A 319 8.43 -18.14 -23.32
N SER A 320 7.42 -18.42 -22.48
CA SER A 320 7.63 -19.21 -21.26
C SER A 320 7.88 -20.70 -21.55
N GLY A 321 7.72 -21.14 -22.79
CA GLY A 321 8.09 -22.48 -23.24
C GLY A 321 9.61 -22.69 -23.36
N ASP A 322 10.39 -21.59 -23.42
CA ASP A 322 11.85 -21.62 -23.55
C ASP A 322 12.59 -21.54 -22.19
N GLU A 323 11.84 -21.46 -21.08
CA GLU A 323 12.39 -21.45 -19.71
C GLU A 323 13.00 -22.80 -19.31
N GLU A 324 13.85 -22.81 -18.28
CA GLU A 324 14.52 -24.03 -17.79
C GLU A 324 13.51 -25.14 -17.45
N ILE A 325 12.36 -24.75 -16.90
CA ILE A 325 11.17 -25.58 -16.78
C ILE A 325 10.14 -25.00 -17.74
N PRO A 326 9.89 -25.64 -18.90
CA PRO A 326 8.92 -25.16 -19.87
C PRO A 326 7.55 -24.91 -19.22
N TYR A 327 7.01 -23.73 -19.46
CA TYR A 327 5.73 -23.28 -18.92
C TYR A 327 5.64 -23.35 -17.39
N PHE A 328 6.78 -23.39 -16.69
CA PHE A 328 6.87 -23.57 -15.25
C PHE A 328 6.05 -24.78 -14.73
N GLY A 329 5.93 -25.83 -15.55
CA GLY A 329 5.17 -27.04 -15.24
C GLY A 329 3.64 -26.92 -15.42
N TYR A 330 3.14 -25.85 -16.03
CA TYR A 330 1.75 -25.72 -16.46
C TYR A 330 1.55 -26.19 -17.90
N GLU A 331 0.37 -26.72 -18.19
CA GLU A 331 -0.06 -27.05 -19.55
C GLU A 331 -1.13 -26.05 -20.01
N ASN A 332 -1.24 -25.80 -21.32
CA ASN A 332 -2.37 -25.01 -21.83
C ASN A 332 -3.68 -25.81 -21.68
N GLY A 333 -4.71 -25.17 -21.13
CA GLY A 333 -5.99 -25.78 -20.77
C GLY A 333 -6.13 -26.03 -19.26
N GLU A 334 -6.90 -27.05 -18.91
CA GLU A 334 -7.22 -27.34 -17.50
C GLU A 334 -6.02 -27.91 -16.73
N ASN A 335 -5.68 -27.28 -15.61
CA ASN A 335 -4.68 -27.74 -14.66
C ASN A 335 -5.32 -27.94 -13.28
N VAL A 336 -4.75 -28.86 -12.50
CA VAL A 336 -5.08 -29.04 -11.09
C VAL A 336 -3.85 -28.71 -10.26
N ARG A 337 -4.03 -27.89 -9.24
CA ARG A 337 -3.00 -27.52 -8.27
C ARG A 337 -3.52 -27.70 -6.86
N TRP A 338 -2.59 -27.94 -5.94
CA TRP A 338 -2.85 -27.90 -4.51
C TRP A 338 -2.20 -26.64 -3.96
N LEU A 339 -3.00 -25.83 -3.30
CA LEU A 339 -2.58 -24.58 -2.68
C LEU A 339 -2.60 -24.78 -1.17
N THR A 340 -1.47 -24.57 -0.53
CA THR A 340 -1.39 -24.48 0.92
C THR A 340 -1.46 -23.00 1.30
N LEU A 341 -2.44 -22.66 2.14
CA LEU A 341 -2.51 -21.37 2.82
C LEU A 341 -1.93 -21.51 4.21
N GLU A 342 -1.07 -20.58 4.60
CA GLU A 342 -0.53 -20.48 5.95
C GLU A 342 -0.65 -19.07 6.51
N LYS A 343 -0.87 -18.98 7.82
CA LYS A 343 -0.96 -17.72 8.54
C LYS A 343 0.44 -17.18 8.85
N VAL A 344 0.74 -15.96 8.40
CA VAL A 344 1.97 -15.21 8.67
C VAL A 344 1.59 -13.97 9.49
N GLY A 345 1.78 -14.06 10.82
CA GLY A 345 1.16 -13.10 11.74
C GLY A 345 -0.34 -13.28 11.74
N ASP A 346 -1.09 -12.25 11.32
CA ASP A 346 -2.56 -12.28 11.21
C ASP A 346 -3.07 -12.39 9.76
N ILE A 347 -2.18 -12.57 8.79
CA ILE A 347 -2.51 -12.58 7.36
C ILE A 347 -2.30 -13.97 6.80
N TRP A 348 -3.29 -14.49 6.07
CA TRP A 348 -3.17 -15.73 5.32
C TRP A 348 -2.43 -15.49 4.00
N LYS A 349 -1.45 -16.33 3.71
CA LYS A 349 -0.64 -16.29 2.48
C LYS A 349 -0.58 -17.67 1.84
N ILE A 350 -0.36 -17.71 0.53
CA ILE A 350 -0.09 -18.95 -0.17
C ILE A 350 1.36 -19.35 0.14
N SER A 351 1.55 -20.44 0.88
CA SER A 351 2.88 -20.95 1.18
C SER A 351 3.40 -21.93 0.14
N GLU A 352 2.51 -22.57 -0.61
CA GLU A 352 2.87 -23.60 -1.57
C GLU A 352 1.87 -23.70 -2.72
N ILE A 353 2.38 -23.99 -3.92
CA ILE A 353 1.60 -24.39 -5.10
C ILE A 353 2.23 -25.68 -5.64
N SER A 354 1.54 -26.79 -5.49
CA SER A 354 2.06 -28.12 -5.85
C SER A 354 1.20 -28.82 -6.91
N ASN A 355 1.82 -29.79 -7.59
CA ASN A 355 1.16 -30.64 -8.59
C ASN A 355 0.55 -31.92 -7.98
N SER A 356 0.67 -32.09 -6.67
CA SER A 356 0.17 -33.23 -5.90
C SER A 356 -0.24 -32.80 -4.49
N PRO A 357 -1.16 -33.54 -3.83
CA PRO A 357 -1.56 -33.28 -2.44
C PRO A 357 -0.41 -33.30 -1.46
#